data_AF-A0A547P364-F1
#
_entry.id   AF-A0A547P364-F1
#
_cell.length_a   1.000
_cell.length_b   1.000
_cell.length_c   1.000
_cell.angle_alpha   90.00
_cell.angle_beta   90.00
_cell.angle_gamma   90.00
#
_symmetry.space_group_name_H-M   'P 1'
#
loop_
_entity.id
_entity.type
_entity.pdbx_description
1 polymer ?
#
loop_
_entity_poly.entity_id
_entity_poly.type
_entity_poly.pdbx_seq_one_letter_code
_entity_poly.pdbx_strand_id
1 'polypeptide(L)' 'MLRRHFNRTCLSPHDLAVCERVFDQVCADEHLDPLDPDAEILAVMVVAIFRNAHTGECELLEAVRSRRQKVAGSGH' A
#
# COMPACT_ATOMS: atom_id res chain seq x y z
N MET A 1 12.58 1.24 4.59
CA MET A 1 12.57 2.72 4.74
C MET A 1 11.14 3.31 4.68
N LEU A 2 10.14 2.54 5.10
CA LEU A 2 8.72 2.84 4.89
C LEU A 2 8.22 4.11 5.58
N ARG A 3 8.58 4.26 6.87
CA ARG A 3 8.19 5.41 7.70
C ARG A 3 8.54 6.74 7.05
N ARG A 4 9.63 6.80 6.27
CA ARG A 4 10.04 8.03 5.57
C ARG A 4 9.14 8.34 4.37
N HIS A 5 8.67 7.31 3.66
CA HIS A 5 7.79 7.48 2.51
C HIS A 5 6.41 8.00 2.95
N PHE A 6 5.82 7.35 3.96
CA PHE A 6 4.53 7.75 4.51
C PHE A 6 4.57 9.06 5.31
N ASN A 7 5.69 9.41 5.95
CA ASN A 7 5.83 10.70 6.63
C ASN A 7 5.77 11.87 5.63
N ARG A 8 6.15 11.64 4.38
CA ARG A 8 6.10 12.65 3.30
C ARG A 8 4.69 12.91 2.77
N THR A 9 3.72 12.05 3.10
CA THR A 9 2.39 12.07 2.49
C THR A 9 1.33 12.85 3.27
N CYS A 10 1.75 13.59 4.33
CA CYS A 10 0.88 14.43 5.16
C CYS A 10 -0.35 13.69 5.75
N LEU A 11 -0.20 12.40 6.07
CA LEU A 11 -1.22 11.61 6.73
C LEU A 11 -1.15 11.80 8.25
N SER A 12 -2.30 11.74 8.93
CA SER A 12 -2.32 11.71 10.40
C SER A 12 -1.62 10.44 10.89
N PRO A 13 -1.02 10.42 12.10
CA PRO A 13 -0.36 9.22 12.62
C PRO A 13 -1.28 7.99 12.70
N HIS A 14 -2.60 8.21 12.83
CA HIS A 14 -3.59 7.14 12.76
C HIS A 14 -3.71 6.54 11.35
N ASP A 15 -3.91 7.39 10.34
CA ASP A 15 -3.99 6.99 8.93
C ASP A 15 -2.70 6.33 8.44
N LEU A 16 -1.56 6.84 8.94
CA LEU A 16 -0.23 6.28 8.67
C LEU A 16 -0.14 4.83 9.14
N ALA A 17 -0.62 4.53 10.36
CA ALA A 17 -0.59 3.19 10.92
C ALA A 17 -1.48 2.22 10.13
N VAL A 18 -2.63 2.69 9.62
CA VAL A 18 -3.49 1.90 8.72
C VAL A 18 -2.77 1.59 7.42
N CYS A 19 -2.16 2.60 6.79
CA CYS A 19 -1.40 2.41 5.55
C CYS A 19 -0.20 1.47 5.73
N GLU A 20 0.54 1.60 6.83
CA GLU A 20 1.69 0.73 7.13
C GLU A 20 1.27 -0.73 7.34
N ARG A 21 0.16 -1.00 8.03
CA ARG A 21 -0.35 -2.37 8.21
C ARG A 21 -0.79 -3.01 6.90
N VAL A 22 -1.56 -2.27 6.09
CA VAL A 22 -2.00 -2.76 4.78
C VAL A 22 -0.79 -3.06 3.89
N PHE A 23 0.20 -2.17 3.91
CA PHE A 23 1.44 -2.38 3.19
C PHE A 23 2.17 -3.66 3.63
N ASP A 24 2.38 -3.82 4.93
CA ASP A 24 3.11 -4.96 5.50
C ASP A 24 2.39 -6.27 5.20
N GLN A 25 1.06 -6.29 5.32
CA GLN A 25 0.25 -7.45 4.96
C GLN A 25 0.38 -7.81 3.47
N VAL A 26 0.39 -6.83 2.57
CA VAL A 26 0.53 -7.11 1.13
C VAL A 26 1.95 -7.54 0.80
N CYS A 27 2.97 -6.94 1.42
CA CYS A 27 4.35 -7.42 1.29
C CYS A 27 4.50 -8.87 1.76
N ALA A 28 3.91 -9.22 2.90
CA ALA A 28 3.95 -10.59 3.41
C ALA A 28 3.20 -11.58 2.50
N ASP A 29 2.05 -11.17 1.94
CA ASP A 29 1.23 -12.01 1.04
C ASP A 29 1.95 -12.25 -0.30
N GLU A 30 2.56 -11.22 -0.87
CA GLU A 30 3.29 -11.27 -2.14
C GLU A 30 4.76 -11.69 -1.97
N HIS A 31 5.23 -11.95 -0.75
CA HIS A 31 6.66 -12.17 -0.41
C HIS A 31 7.59 -11.08 -0.98
N LEU A 32 7.12 -9.82 -0.97
CA LEU A 32 7.90 -8.67 -1.45
C LEU A 32 8.88 -8.21 -0.39
N ASP A 33 10.12 -7.94 -0.83
CA ASP A 33 11.10 -7.33 0.05
C ASP A 33 10.79 -5.83 0.22
N PRO A 34 10.72 -5.30 1.44
CA PRO A 34 10.42 -3.88 1.69
C PRO A 34 11.52 -2.91 1.20
N LEU A 35 12.64 -3.43 0.69
CA LEU A 35 13.69 -2.67 0.00
C LEU A 35 13.54 -2.73 -1.53
N ASP A 36 12.64 -3.55 -2.05
CA ASP A 36 12.41 -3.70 -3.48
C ASP A 36 11.70 -2.45 -4.07
N PRO A 37 12.03 -2.04 -5.30
CA PRO A 37 11.27 -1.00 -5.99
C PRO A 37 9.77 -1.30 -6.08
N ASP A 38 9.38 -2.57 -6.15
CA ASP A 38 7.97 -2.97 -6.19
C ASP A 38 7.25 -2.67 -4.87
N ALA A 39 7.96 -2.80 -3.74
CA ALA A 39 7.52 -2.33 -2.44
C ALA A 39 7.40 -0.79 -2.39
N GLU A 40 8.29 -0.03 -3.02
CA GLU A 40 8.09 1.43 -3.08
C GLU A 40 6.83 1.81 -3.87
N ILE A 41 6.58 1.14 -4.99
CA ILE A 41 5.37 1.33 -5.82
C ILE A 41 4.11 0.99 -5.00
N LEU A 42 4.14 -0.11 -4.25
CA LEU A 42 3.05 -0.51 -3.37
C LEU A 42 2.76 0.56 -2.31
N ALA A 43 3.79 1.15 -1.68
CA ALA A 43 3.61 2.20 -0.69
C ALA A 43 2.92 3.44 -1.28
N VAL A 44 3.35 3.87 -2.48
CA VAL A 44 2.70 4.97 -3.22
C VAL A 44 1.24 4.64 -3.52
N MET A 45 0.96 3.41 -3.98
CA MET A 45 -0.40 2.96 -4.27
C MET A 45 -1.30 2.98 -3.05
N VAL A 46 -0.83 2.46 -1.91
CA VAL A 46 -1.58 2.44 -0.65
C VAL A 46 -1.99 3.86 -0.26
N VAL A 47 -1.05 4.82 -0.27
CA VAL A 47 -1.37 6.22 0.04
C VAL A 47 -2.34 6.82 -0.97
N ALA A 48 -2.12 6.58 -2.26
CA ALA A 48 -2.96 7.16 -3.31
C ALA A 48 -4.41 6.67 -3.21
N ILE A 49 -4.62 5.38 -2.94
CA ILE A 49 -5.95 4.80 -2.74
C ILE A 49 -6.58 5.33 -1.46
N PHE A 50 -5.84 5.34 -0.34
CA PHE A 50 -6.33 5.83 0.93
C PHE A 50 -6.81 7.29 0.84
N ARG A 51 -6.02 8.16 0.21
CA ARG A 51 -6.37 9.57 0.01
C ARG A 51 -7.55 9.76 -0.94
N ASN A 52 -7.76 8.86 -1.89
CA ASN A 52 -8.83 8.99 -2.87
C ASN A 52 -10.18 8.49 -2.31
N ALA A 53 -10.15 7.39 -1.55
CA ALA A 53 -11.35 6.71 -1.09
C ALA A 53 -11.71 6.98 0.38
N HIS A 54 -10.76 7.45 1.20
CA HIS A 54 -10.95 7.62 2.66
C HIS A 54 -11.51 6.36 3.34
N THR A 55 -11.12 5.18 2.83
CA THR A 55 -11.65 3.89 3.24
C THR A 55 -10.85 3.29 4.42
N GLY A 56 -11.51 2.46 5.23
CA GLY A 56 -10.87 1.80 6.37
C GLY A 56 -9.82 0.76 5.97
N GLU A 57 -9.12 0.18 6.96
CA GLU A 57 -8.03 -0.79 6.77
C GLU A 57 -8.40 -1.94 5.83
N CYS A 58 -9.54 -2.60 6.06
CA CYS A 58 -9.99 -3.74 5.25
C CYS A 58 -10.29 -3.35 3.80
N GLU A 59 -11.04 -2.26 3.60
CA GLU A 59 -11.40 -1.77 2.26
C GLU A 59 -10.17 -1.31 1.49
N LEU A 60 -9.22 -0.66 2.18
CA LEU A 60 -7.93 -0.28 1.59
C LEU A 60 -7.15 -1.52 1.14
N LEU A 61 -7.08 -2.55 1.97
CA LEU A 61 -6.40 -3.80 1.66
C LEU A 61 -7.01 -4.49 0.43
N GLU A 62 -8.33 -4.59 0.36
CA GLU A 62 -9.03 -5.17 -0.80
C GLU A 62 -8.80 -4.35 -2.06
N ALA A 63 -8.88 -3.01 -1.97
CA ALA A 63 -8.63 -2.13 -3.12
C ALA A 63 -7.19 -2.22 -3.62
N VAL A 64 -6.21 -2.30 -2.72
CA VAL A 64 -4.79 -2.49 -3.08
C VAL A 64 -4.58 -3.83 -3.75
N ARG A 65 -5.07 -4.93 -3.16
CA ARG A 65 -4.98 -6.29 -3.73
C ARG A 65 -5.65 -6.37 -5.10
N SER A 66 -6.84 -5.79 -5.24
CA SER A 66 -7.57 -5.74 -6.52
C SER A 66 -6.79 -4.99 -7.60
N ARG A 67 -6.17 -3.85 -7.26
CA ARG A 67 -5.31 -3.13 -8.22
C ARG A 67 -4.04 -3.91 -8.56
N ARG A 68 -3.39 -4.53 -7.58
CA ARG A 68 -2.18 -5.35 -7.79
C ARG A 68 -2.46 -6.54 -8.70
N GLN A 69 -3.57 -7.25 -8.50
CA GLN A 69 -3.99 -8.34 -9.39
C GLN A 69 -4.23 -7.88 -10.83
N LYS A 70 -4.79 -6.68 -11.04
CA LYS A 70 -4.95 -6.11 -12.39
C LYS A 70 -3.62 -5.78 -13.08
N VAL A 71 -2.64 -5.32 -12.31
CA VAL A 71 -1.29 -5.02 -12.81
C VAL A 71 -0.53 -6.32 -13.11
N ALA A 72 -0.58 -7.31 -12.20
CA ALA A 72 0.07 -8.61 -12.39
C ALA A 72 -0.60 -9.47 -13.47
N GLY A 73 -1.92 -9.32 -13.67
CA GLY A 73 -2.69 -10.07 -14.66
C GLY A 73 -2.62 -9.55 -16.09
N SER A 74 -1.88 -8.45 -16.36
CA SER A 74 -1.72 -7.90 -17.72
C SER A 74 -0.54 -8.48 -18.50
N GLY A 75 0.09 -9.55 -18.01
CA GLY A 75 1.05 -10.36 -18.78
C GLY A 75 0.39 -11.60 -19.37
N HIS A 76 -0.35 -11.46 -20.47
CA HIS A 76 -0.68 -12.56 -21.37
C HIS A 76 -0.38 -12.15 -22.80
#